data_AF-A0A948UH78-F1
#
_entry.id   AF-A0A948UH78-F1
#
_cell.length_a   1.000
_cell.length_b   1.000
_cell.length_c   1.000
_cell.angle_alpha   90.00
_cell.angle_beta   90.00
_cell.angle_gamma   90.00
#
_symmetry.space_group_name_H-M   'P 1'
#
loop_
_entity.id
_entity.type
_entity.pdbx_description
1 polymer ?
#
loop_
_entity_poly.entity_id
_entity_poly.type
_entity_poly.pdbx_seq_one_letter_code
_entity_poly.pdbx_strand_id
1 'polypeptide(L)'
;MVIGIDSRAISQDKYSGVEEYAFNLLNALFAIDRKNQYILFNAGKSPSQRYLDFSSEAQKNSPNVKVLHSKISNRLLNVFFKCLHWPKIDKLAGGADIVFSPNINLLPVSRECKKIITFHDLSFARYSSFFSLKQRLWHKFVNPAVLAREADFIIAVSQSTKNDLVEIYGVPREKIRVIYSGVNVKCQMSNVKTQ
;
A
#
# COMPACT_ATOMS: atom_id res chain seq x y z
N MET A 1 -17.46 -3.10 9.54
CA MET A 1 -16.93 -3.26 8.16
C MET A 1 -15.64 -4.06 8.24
N VAL A 2 -15.38 -4.89 7.24
CA VAL A 2 -14.15 -5.67 7.08
C VAL A 2 -13.25 -4.96 6.07
N ILE A 3 -12.03 -4.62 6.50
CA ILE A 3 -11.03 -3.89 5.74
C ILE A 3 -9.82 -4.81 5.53
N GLY A 4 -9.62 -5.25 4.29
CA GLY A 4 -8.38 -5.90 3.87
C GLY A 4 -7.28 -4.87 3.68
N ILE A 5 -6.07 -5.14 4.19
CA ILE A 5 -4.92 -4.24 4.05
C ILE A 5 -3.78 -5.00 3.39
N ASP A 6 -3.22 -4.43 2.31
CA ASP A 6 -1.99 -4.95 1.71
C ASP A 6 -0.79 -4.61 2.60
N SER A 7 -0.37 -5.57 3.42
CA SER A 7 0.77 -5.42 4.32
C SER A 7 2.10 -5.88 3.70
N ARG A 8 2.11 -6.27 2.41
CA ARG A 8 3.35 -6.66 1.70
C ARG A 8 4.38 -5.54 1.67
N ALA A 9 3.94 -4.27 1.71
CA ALA A 9 4.83 -3.10 1.78
C ALA A 9 5.79 -3.18 2.98
N ILE A 10 5.29 -3.62 4.13
CA ILE A 10 6.05 -3.68 5.39
C ILE A 10 6.61 -5.08 5.68
N SER A 11 6.49 -6.03 4.73
CA SER A 11 6.86 -7.43 4.96
C SER A 11 8.37 -7.71 4.88
N GLN A 12 9.17 -6.79 4.34
CA GLN A 12 10.59 -6.99 4.10
C GLN A 12 11.38 -5.90 4.84
N ASP A 13 12.64 -6.18 5.19
CA ASP A 13 13.54 -5.21 5.83
C ASP A 13 14.07 -4.19 4.83
N LYS A 14 13.15 -3.43 4.26
CA LYS A 14 13.45 -2.30 3.40
C LYS A 14 13.07 -1.02 4.14
N TYR A 15 14.06 -0.19 4.38
CA TYR A 15 13.89 1.11 4.99
C TYR A 15 13.77 2.16 3.87
N SER A 16 12.55 2.42 3.41
CA SER A 16 12.25 3.62 2.62
C SER A 16 11.04 4.35 3.21
N GLY A 17 10.79 5.56 2.73
CA GLY A 17 9.70 6.40 3.25
C GLY A 17 8.32 5.75 3.13
N VAL A 18 8.12 4.89 2.13
CA VAL A 18 6.83 4.22 1.88
C VAL A 18 6.56 3.15 2.93
N GLU A 19 7.55 2.32 3.25
CA GLU A 19 7.43 1.28 4.28
C GLU A 19 7.30 1.91 5.66
N GLU A 20 8.05 2.97 5.95
CA GLU A 20 7.96 3.70 7.22
C GLU A 20 6.59 4.40 7.37
N TYR A 21 6.08 5.01 6.30
CA TYR A 21 4.71 5.54 6.27
C TYR A 21 3.69 4.45 6.58
N ALA A 22 3.74 3.32 5.87
CA ALA A 22 2.77 2.24 6.04
C ALA A 22 2.85 1.65 7.46
N PHE A 23 4.05 1.44 7.98
CA PHE A 23 4.27 0.90 9.32
C PHE A 23 3.67 1.81 10.41
N ASN A 24 3.98 3.10 10.38
CA ASN A 24 3.47 4.05 11.38
C ASN A 24 1.97 4.28 11.23
N LEU A 25 1.46 4.36 10.00
CA LEU A 25 0.03 4.49 9.72
C LEU A 25 -0.76 3.33 10.34
N LEU A 26 -0.32 2.09 10.11
CA LEU A 26 -1.03 0.92 10.61
C LEU A 26 -0.97 0.79 12.13
N ASN A 27 0.19 1.07 12.75
CA ASN A 27 0.30 1.12 14.20
C ASN A 27 -0.66 2.15 14.83
N ALA A 28 -0.69 3.36 14.27
CA ALA A 28 -1.59 4.41 14.75
C ALA A 28 -3.07 4.03 14.52
N LEU A 29 -3.40 3.48 13.35
CA LEU A 29 -4.75 3.06 13.01
C LEU A 29 -5.28 1.99 13.97
N PHE A 30 -4.47 0.97 14.26
CA PHE A 30 -4.85 -0.10 15.18
C PHE A 30 -4.85 0.33 16.64
N ALA A 31 -4.15 1.41 17.01
CA ALA A 31 -4.26 1.98 18.34
C ALA A 31 -5.61 2.66 18.59
N ILE A 32 -6.16 3.33 17.57
CA ILE A 32 -7.36 4.18 17.70
C ILE A 32 -8.66 3.51 17.29
N ASP A 33 -8.66 2.63 16.27
CA ASP A 33 -9.91 2.08 15.73
C ASP A 33 -10.27 0.71 16.32
N ARG A 34 -11.44 0.67 16.96
CA ARG A 34 -12.05 -0.53 17.54
C ARG A 34 -13.34 -0.94 16.83
N LYS A 35 -13.83 -0.16 15.86
CA LYS A 35 -15.12 -0.38 15.19
C LYS A 35 -15.01 -1.31 13.98
N ASN A 36 -13.92 -1.21 13.22
CA ASN A 36 -13.73 -2.02 12.02
C ASN A 36 -12.92 -3.28 12.29
N GLN A 37 -13.10 -4.29 11.45
CA GLN A 37 -12.27 -5.50 11.43
C GLN A 37 -11.22 -5.36 10.34
N TYR A 38 -9.99 -5.74 10.66
CA TYR A 38 -8.83 -5.60 9.78
C TYR A 38 -8.25 -6.96 9.44
N ILE A 39 -7.95 -7.17 8.15
CA ILE A 39 -7.27 -8.37 7.67
C ILE A 39 -6.00 -7.94 6.94
N LEU A 40 -4.86 -8.18 7.57
CA LEU A 40 -3.55 -7.91 7.00
C LEU A 40 -3.17 -9.02 6.02
N PHE A 41 -3.23 -8.73 4.73
CA PHE A 41 -2.78 -9.65 3.69
C PHE A 41 -1.29 -9.49 3.44
N ASN A 42 -0.54 -10.55 3.70
CA ASN A 42 0.87 -10.64 3.34
C ASN A 42 1.16 -11.87 2.48
N ALA A 43 2.15 -11.75 1.62
CA ALA A 43 2.64 -12.86 0.83
C ALA A 43 4.17 -12.87 0.71
N GLY A 44 4.72 -14.08 0.61
CA GLY A 44 6.16 -14.33 0.50
C GLY A 44 6.59 -15.50 1.37
N LYS A 45 7.76 -16.06 1.07
CA LYS A 45 8.28 -17.23 1.81
C LYS A 45 8.78 -16.90 3.22
N SER A 46 9.30 -15.69 3.39
CA SER A 46 9.98 -15.26 4.62
C SER A 46 9.71 -13.76 4.85
N PRO A 47 8.70 -13.40 5.66
CA PRO A 47 8.59 -12.04 6.16
C PRO A 47 9.76 -11.71 7.10
N SER A 48 10.10 -10.44 7.23
CA SER A 48 11.15 -10.03 8.17
C SER A 48 10.71 -10.16 9.62
N GLN A 49 11.69 -10.19 10.53
CA GLN A 49 11.42 -10.22 11.98
C GLN A 49 10.61 -8.99 12.41
N ARG A 50 10.93 -7.79 11.88
CA ARG A 50 10.16 -6.56 12.12
C ARG A 50 8.68 -6.72 11.77
N TYR A 51 8.37 -7.39 10.66
CA TYR A 51 6.98 -7.66 10.29
C TYR A 51 6.31 -8.66 11.24
N LEU A 52 7.02 -9.73 11.61
CA LEU A 52 6.50 -10.74 12.52
C LEU A 52 6.16 -10.14 13.88
N ASP A 53 7.06 -9.32 14.43
CA ASP A 53 6.87 -8.61 15.69
C ASP A 53 5.65 -7.68 15.62
N PHE A 54 5.61 -6.83 14.58
CA PHE A 54 4.48 -5.93 14.32
C PHE A 54 3.14 -6.69 14.22
N SER A 55 3.11 -7.77 13.44
CA SER A 55 1.87 -8.51 13.18
C SER A 55 1.39 -9.28 14.41
N SER A 56 2.31 -9.73 15.26
CA SER A 56 2.02 -10.40 16.53
C SER A 56 1.52 -9.39 17.56
N GLU A 57 2.17 -8.25 17.67
CA GLU A 57 1.77 -7.15 18.56
C GLU A 57 0.42 -6.56 18.17
N ALA A 58 0.18 -6.34 16.88
CA ALA A 58 -1.10 -5.84 16.37
C ALA A 58 -2.26 -6.78 16.75
N GLN A 59 -2.11 -8.09 16.57
CA GLN A 59 -3.14 -9.06 16.94
C GLN A 59 -3.33 -9.18 18.46
N LYS A 60 -2.24 -9.07 19.24
CA LYS A 60 -2.29 -9.11 20.71
C LYS A 60 -3.00 -7.90 21.29
N ASN A 61 -2.70 -6.71 20.80
CA ASN A 61 -3.22 -5.45 21.32
C ASN A 61 -4.59 -5.08 20.73
N SER A 62 -4.94 -5.66 19.58
CA SER A 62 -6.16 -5.31 18.83
C SER A 62 -6.88 -6.59 18.38
N PRO A 63 -7.93 -7.05 19.09
CA PRO A 63 -8.65 -8.28 18.75
C PRO A 63 -9.39 -8.19 17.41
N ASN A 64 -9.57 -6.97 16.87
CA ASN A 64 -10.14 -6.71 15.57
C ASN A 64 -9.15 -6.84 14.40
N VAL A 65 -7.89 -7.18 14.65
CA VAL A 65 -6.86 -7.38 13.61
C VAL A 65 -6.58 -8.87 13.43
N LYS A 66 -6.57 -9.34 12.18
CA LYS A 66 -6.19 -10.70 11.79
C LYS A 66 -5.12 -10.65 10.72
N VAL A 67 -4.24 -11.64 10.70
CA VAL A 67 -3.17 -11.74 9.69
C VAL A 67 -3.41 -12.94 8.78
N LEU A 68 -3.46 -12.68 7.48
CA LEU A 68 -3.49 -13.70 6.45
C LEU A 68 -2.14 -13.72 5.73
N HIS A 69 -1.34 -14.74 5.98
CA HIS A 69 -0.03 -14.91 5.35
C HIS A 69 -0.03 -16.06 4.33
N SER A 70 0.29 -15.73 3.08
CA SER A 70 0.47 -16.70 2.01
C SER A 70 1.95 -16.97 1.74
N LYS A 71 2.35 -18.25 1.73
CA LYS A 71 3.73 -18.66 1.39
C LYS A 71 4.06 -18.53 -0.11
N ILE A 72 3.09 -18.12 -0.94
CA ILE A 72 3.31 -17.92 -2.37
C ILE A 72 4.24 -16.73 -2.58
N SER A 73 5.23 -16.88 -3.46
CA SER A 73 6.15 -15.79 -3.79
C SER A 73 5.42 -14.59 -4.37
N ASN A 74 5.78 -13.39 -3.94
CA ASN A 74 5.25 -12.14 -4.50
C ASN A 74 5.41 -12.04 -6.02
N ARG A 75 6.50 -12.61 -6.57
CA ARG A 75 6.70 -12.62 -8.03
C ARG A 75 5.62 -13.43 -8.74
N LEU A 76 5.31 -14.62 -8.21
CA LEU A 76 4.29 -15.50 -8.78
C LEU A 76 2.91 -14.85 -8.65
N LEU A 77 2.57 -14.32 -7.48
CA LEU A 77 1.31 -13.61 -7.29
C LEU A 77 1.15 -12.43 -8.24
N ASN A 78 2.21 -11.62 -8.44
CA ASN A 78 2.14 -10.50 -9.37
C ASN A 78 1.91 -10.94 -10.82
N VAL A 79 2.45 -12.09 -11.24
CA VAL A 79 2.15 -12.69 -12.55
C VAL A 79 0.69 -13.14 -12.63
N PHE A 80 0.19 -13.86 -11.62
CA PHE A 80 -1.21 -14.29 -11.59
C PHE A 80 -2.18 -13.11 -11.55
N PHE A 81 -1.89 -12.07 -10.77
CA PHE A 81 -2.68 -10.85 -10.72
C PHE A 81 -2.70 -10.13 -12.07
N LYS A 82 -1.56 -10.07 -12.76
CA LYS A 82 -1.46 -9.40 -14.06
C LYS A 82 -2.15 -10.17 -15.18
N CYS A 83 -1.95 -11.49 -15.23
CA CYS A 83 -2.40 -12.31 -16.35
C CYS A 83 -3.83 -12.83 -16.16
N LEU A 84 -4.20 -13.22 -14.93
CA LEU A 84 -5.47 -13.89 -14.64
C LEU A 84 -6.43 -13.04 -13.79
N HIS A 85 -6.01 -11.87 -13.30
CA HIS A 85 -6.78 -11.07 -12.33
C HIS A 85 -7.26 -11.90 -11.12
N TRP A 86 -6.47 -12.90 -10.74
CA TRP A 86 -6.78 -13.90 -9.72
C TRP A 86 -5.50 -14.30 -8.99
N PRO A 87 -5.54 -14.73 -7.72
CA PRO A 87 -6.70 -14.75 -6.82
C PRO A 87 -7.13 -13.35 -6.36
N LYS A 88 -8.44 -13.14 -6.20
CA LYS A 88 -8.98 -11.88 -5.67
C LYS A 88 -8.73 -11.80 -4.17
N ILE A 89 -8.07 -10.73 -3.73
CA ILE A 89 -7.55 -10.62 -2.36
C ILE A 89 -8.68 -10.54 -1.33
N ASP A 90 -9.76 -9.83 -1.64
CA ASP A 90 -10.95 -9.77 -0.79
C ASP A 90 -11.57 -11.15 -0.56
N LYS A 91 -11.57 -12.03 -1.57
CA LYS A 91 -12.08 -13.40 -1.43
C LYS A 91 -11.12 -14.29 -0.65
N LEU A 92 -9.81 -14.15 -0.85
CA LEU A 92 -8.81 -14.87 -0.04
C LEU A 92 -8.87 -14.48 1.43
N ALA A 93 -9.21 -13.23 1.73
CA ALA A 93 -9.43 -12.74 3.08
C ALA A 93 -10.71 -13.27 3.75
N GLY A 94 -11.51 -14.10 3.06
CA GLY A 94 -12.81 -14.56 3.56
C GLY A 94 -13.93 -13.53 3.37
N GLY A 95 -13.70 -12.52 2.53
CA GLY A 95 -14.59 -11.38 2.30
C GLY A 95 -14.00 -10.08 2.86
N ALA A 96 -14.10 -8.99 2.09
CA ALA A 96 -13.77 -7.64 2.55
C ALA A 96 -14.69 -6.62 1.87
N ASP A 97 -15.15 -5.63 2.63
CA ASP A 97 -15.93 -4.50 2.11
C ASP A 97 -15.01 -3.51 1.39
N ILE A 98 -13.80 -3.32 1.95
CA ILE A 98 -12.76 -2.44 1.42
C ILE A 98 -11.42 -3.17 1.41
N VAL A 99 -10.63 -2.96 0.35
CA VAL A 99 -9.21 -3.27 0.32
C VAL A 99 -8.41 -1.98 0.23
N PHE A 100 -7.55 -1.75 1.23
CA PHE A 100 -6.64 -0.63 1.31
C PHE A 100 -5.21 -1.06 0.98
N SER A 101 -4.58 -0.34 0.06
CA SER A 101 -3.16 -0.50 -0.28
C SER A 101 -2.40 0.77 0.09
N PRO A 102 -1.46 0.72 1.06
CA PRO A 102 -0.69 1.89 1.48
C PRO A 102 0.40 2.29 0.46
N ASN A 103 0.53 1.54 -0.64
CA ASN A 103 1.44 1.81 -1.75
C ASN A 103 0.87 1.29 -3.08
N ILE A 104 1.54 1.59 -4.20
CA ILE A 104 1.11 1.11 -5.51
C ILE A 104 1.52 -0.36 -5.67
N ASN A 105 0.53 -1.24 -5.71
CA ASN A 105 0.73 -2.68 -5.88
C ASN A 105 -0.38 -3.33 -6.72
N LEU A 106 -0.05 -4.42 -7.40
CA LEU A 106 -1.06 -5.27 -8.04
C LEU A 106 -1.86 -6.01 -6.97
N LEU A 107 -3.17 -5.72 -6.92
CA LEU A 107 -4.14 -6.29 -6.00
C LEU A 107 -5.49 -6.37 -6.73
N PRO A 108 -5.82 -7.50 -7.36
CA PRO A 108 -7.13 -7.70 -7.92
C PRO A 108 -8.15 -7.88 -6.77
N VAL A 109 -9.29 -7.23 -6.90
CA VAL A 109 -10.40 -7.28 -5.95
C VAL A 109 -11.70 -7.55 -6.69
N SER A 110 -12.71 -8.07 -5.99
CA SER A 110 -14.05 -8.25 -6.56
C SER A 110 -14.73 -6.91 -6.80
N ARG A 111 -15.70 -6.86 -7.72
CA ARG A 111 -16.39 -5.62 -8.11
C ARG A 111 -17.17 -5.00 -6.96
N GLU A 112 -17.62 -5.84 -6.03
CA GLU A 112 -18.38 -5.47 -4.85
C GLU A 112 -17.49 -4.88 -3.75
N CYS A 113 -16.17 -5.08 -3.83
CA CYS A 113 -15.20 -4.62 -2.85
C CYS A 113 -14.59 -3.28 -3.28
N LYS A 114 -14.60 -2.28 -2.40
CA LYS A 114 -14.02 -0.96 -2.69
C LYS A 114 -12.51 -0.96 -2.58
N LYS A 115 -11.83 -0.42 -3.59
CA LYS A 115 -10.36 -0.36 -3.65
C LYS A 115 -9.86 1.04 -3.32
N ILE A 116 -9.04 1.14 -2.27
CA ILE A 116 -8.37 2.37 -1.86
C ILE A 116 -6.86 2.22 -2.02
N ILE A 117 -6.20 3.17 -2.69
CA ILE A 117 -4.74 3.13 -2.91
C ILE A 117 -4.11 4.46 -2.49
N THR A 118 -2.97 4.38 -1.79
CA THR A 118 -2.12 5.55 -1.55
C THR A 118 -1.05 5.68 -2.61
N PHE A 119 -0.98 6.86 -3.23
CA PHE A 119 0.09 7.25 -4.16
C PHE A 119 1.03 8.21 -3.44
N HIS A 120 2.32 7.85 -3.42
CA HIS A 120 3.38 8.63 -2.79
C HIS A 120 3.95 9.67 -3.77
N ASP A 121 4.30 9.24 -4.98
CA ASP A 121 4.71 10.11 -6.07
C ASP A 121 4.43 9.44 -7.42
N LEU A 122 4.51 10.24 -8.49
CA LEU A 122 4.48 9.79 -9.88
C LEU A 122 5.78 10.19 -10.61
N SER A 123 6.88 10.33 -9.87
CA SER A 123 8.18 10.77 -10.41
C SER A 123 8.66 9.83 -11.53
N PHE A 124 8.41 8.53 -11.38
CA PHE A 124 8.71 7.50 -12.38
C PHE A 124 7.91 7.64 -13.68
N ALA A 125 6.74 8.28 -13.64
CA ALA A 125 5.92 8.53 -14.80
C ALA A 125 6.28 9.87 -15.47
N ARG A 126 6.47 10.93 -14.67
CA ARG A 126 6.83 12.26 -15.17
C ARG A 126 8.26 12.32 -15.71
N TYR A 127 9.21 11.70 -15.02
CA TYR A 127 10.63 11.75 -15.34
C TYR A 127 11.22 10.36 -15.57
N SER A 128 10.58 9.60 -16.47
CA SER A 128 10.96 8.20 -16.71
C SER A 128 12.43 8.01 -17.13
N SER A 129 13.08 9.03 -17.71
CA SER A 129 14.51 9.00 -18.10
C SER A 129 15.47 8.88 -16.91
N PHE A 130 15.09 9.31 -15.70
CA PHE A 130 15.93 9.20 -14.50
C PHE A 130 15.90 7.80 -13.86
N PHE A 131 15.07 6.89 -14.37
CA PHE A 131 14.90 5.56 -13.80
C PHE A 131 15.63 4.51 -14.63
N SER A 132 16.25 3.55 -13.95
CA SER A 132 16.92 2.41 -14.60
C SER A 132 15.95 1.64 -15.51
N LEU A 133 16.48 0.97 -16.53
CA LEU A 133 15.68 0.13 -17.43
C LEU A 133 14.82 -0.88 -16.65
N LYS A 134 15.39 -1.51 -15.61
CA LYS A 134 14.67 -2.45 -14.73
C LYS A 134 13.47 -1.81 -14.03
N GLN A 135 13.63 -0.60 -13.48
CA GLN A 135 12.53 0.13 -12.84
C GLN A 135 11.44 0.49 -13.85
N ARG A 136 11.81 1.02 -15.02
CA ARG A 136 10.85 1.36 -16.08
C ARG A 136 10.04 0.14 -16.55
N LEU A 137 10.71 -0.99 -16.76
CA LEU A 137 10.05 -2.25 -17.12
C LEU A 137 9.10 -2.73 -16.02
N TRP A 138 9.50 -2.60 -14.75
CA TRP A 138 8.64 -2.91 -13.61
C TRP A 138 7.39 -2.01 -13.58
N HIS A 139 7.55 -0.69 -13.75
CA HIS A 139 6.41 0.23 -13.81
C HIS A 139 5.50 -0.06 -15.01
N LYS A 140 6.06 -0.44 -16.16
CA LYS A 140 5.27 -0.88 -17.32
C LYS A 140 4.47 -2.16 -17.02
N PHE A 141 5.08 -3.10 -16.31
CA PHE A 141 4.44 -4.35 -15.89
C PHE A 141 3.27 -4.09 -14.92
N VAL A 142 3.51 -3.32 -13.84
CA VAL A 142 2.49 -2.98 -12.83
C VAL A 142 1.38 -2.11 -13.42
N ASN A 143 1.73 -1.22 -14.37
CA ASN A 143 0.83 -0.26 -15.00
C ASN A 143 0.04 0.60 -13.97
N PRO A 144 0.71 1.51 -13.23
CA PRO A 144 0.08 2.34 -12.21
C PRO A 144 -1.10 3.19 -12.71
N ALA A 145 -1.12 3.56 -13.99
CA ALA A 145 -2.24 4.28 -14.61
C ALA A 145 -3.54 3.46 -14.63
N VAL A 146 -3.45 2.14 -14.84
CA VAL A 146 -4.60 1.24 -14.74
C VAL A 146 -5.04 1.11 -13.29
N LEU A 147 -4.10 0.90 -12.37
CA LEU A 147 -4.40 0.80 -10.93
C LEU A 147 -5.08 2.06 -10.40
N ALA A 148 -4.64 3.24 -10.83
CA ALA A 148 -5.24 4.51 -10.44
C ALA A 148 -6.68 4.65 -10.96
N ARG A 149 -6.95 4.22 -12.19
CA ARG A 149 -8.30 4.27 -12.77
C ARG A 149 -9.26 3.25 -12.14
N GLU A 150 -8.76 2.06 -11.80
CA GLU A 150 -9.51 1.00 -11.11
C GLU A 150 -9.81 1.32 -9.64
N ALA A 151 -9.05 2.22 -9.01
CA ALA A 151 -9.32 2.61 -7.64
C ALA A 151 -10.68 3.33 -7.52
N ASP A 152 -11.44 2.97 -6.48
CA ASP A 152 -12.64 3.70 -6.08
C ASP A 152 -12.26 5.01 -5.39
N PHE A 153 -11.16 5.01 -4.64
CA PHE A 153 -10.64 6.18 -3.94
C PHE A 153 -9.11 6.17 -3.90
N ILE A 154 -8.50 7.34 -4.03
CA ILE A 154 -7.06 7.53 -4.00
C ILE A 154 -6.68 8.52 -2.91
N ILE A 155 -5.71 8.12 -2.10
CA ILE A 155 -5.01 9.00 -1.17
C ILE A 155 -3.74 9.49 -1.86
N ALA A 156 -3.62 10.80 -2.03
CA ALA A 156 -2.38 11.43 -2.47
C ALA A 156 -1.69 12.06 -1.25
N VAL A 157 -0.39 11.80 -1.06
CA VAL A 157 0.34 12.33 0.10
C VAL A 157 0.73 13.81 -0.05
N SER A 158 0.51 14.40 -1.23
CA SER A 158 0.78 15.81 -1.50
C SER A 158 -0.12 16.36 -2.60
N GLN A 159 -0.22 17.70 -2.67
CA GLN A 159 -0.92 18.36 -3.77
C GLN A 159 -0.22 18.10 -5.12
N SER A 160 1.11 18.00 -5.12
CA SER A 160 1.89 17.65 -6.32
C SER A 160 1.47 16.28 -6.84
N THR A 161 1.45 15.25 -5.98
CA THR A 161 1.02 13.90 -6.35
C THR A 161 -0.42 13.87 -6.86
N LYS A 162 -1.33 14.68 -6.28
CA LYS A 162 -2.71 14.82 -6.78
C LYS A 162 -2.75 15.43 -8.18
N ASN A 163 -1.97 16.48 -8.45
CA ASN A 163 -1.93 17.09 -9.77
C ASN A 163 -1.40 16.10 -10.82
N ASP A 164 -0.35 15.35 -10.47
CA ASP A 164 0.25 14.35 -11.37
C ASP A 164 -0.73 13.23 -11.71
N LEU A 165 -1.51 12.76 -10.75
CA LEU A 165 -2.57 11.75 -10.98
C LEU A 165 -3.62 12.23 -11.98
N VAL A 166 -3.97 13.52 -11.92
CA VAL A 166 -4.95 14.13 -12.83
C VAL A 166 -4.33 14.35 -14.21
N GLU A 167 -3.16 14.97 -14.27
CA GLU A 167 -2.50 15.37 -15.52
C GLU A 167 -1.96 14.17 -16.31
N ILE A 168 -1.30 13.22 -15.63
CA ILE A 168 -0.60 12.12 -16.29
C ILE A 168 -1.53 10.92 -16.51
N TYR A 169 -2.40 10.62 -15.53
CA TYR A 169 -3.26 9.43 -15.57
C TYR A 169 -4.75 9.73 -15.85
N GLY A 170 -5.15 11.00 -15.93
CA GLY A 170 -6.54 11.39 -16.22
C GLY A 170 -7.51 10.95 -15.13
N VAL A 171 -7.05 10.79 -13.89
CA VAL A 171 -7.91 10.37 -12.78
C VAL A 171 -8.83 11.53 -12.36
N PRO A 172 -10.15 11.32 -12.21
CA PRO A 172 -11.06 12.36 -11.76
C PRO A 172 -10.70 12.91 -10.38
N ARG A 173 -10.74 14.24 -10.21
CA ARG A 173 -10.28 14.94 -8.99
C ARG A 173 -11.06 14.54 -7.74
N GLU A 174 -12.33 14.18 -7.91
CA GLU A 174 -13.25 13.75 -6.87
C GLU A 174 -12.90 12.38 -6.28
N LYS A 175 -12.17 11.54 -7.04
CA LYS A 175 -11.63 10.27 -6.52
C LYS A 175 -10.38 10.47 -5.65
N ILE A 176 -9.76 11.65 -5.68
CA ILE A 176 -8.44 11.88 -5.07
C ILE A 176 -8.56 12.84 -3.89
N ARG A 177 -8.20 12.37 -2.70
CA ARG A 177 -8.04 13.21 -1.51
C ARG A 177 -6.59 13.35 -1.12
N VAL A 178 -6.17 14.59 -0.86
CA VAL A 178 -4.85 14.85 -0.30
C VAL A 178 -4.91 14.59 1.21
N ILE A 179 -4.08 13.68 1.69
CA ILE A 179 -3.87 13.41 3.12
C ILE A 179 -2.36 13.36 3.32
N TYR A 180 -1.84 14.38 4.00
CA TYR A 180 -0.41 14.50 4.25
C TYR A 180 0.10 13.36 5.15
N SER A 181 1.32 12.91 4.90
CA SER A 181 1.98 11.91 5.74
C SER A 181 2.20 12.44 7.15
N GLY A 182 1.94 11.59 8.15
CA GLY A 182 2.28 11.88 9.54
C GLY A 182 3.80 11.90 9.75
N VAL A 183 4.24 12.67 10.75
CA VAL A 183 5.64 12.72 11.18
C VAL A 183 5.77 11.95 12.49
N ASN A 184 6.77 11.07 12.58
CA ASN A 184 7.08 10.40 13.83
C ASN A 184 7.82 11.40 14.75
N VAL A 185 7.29 11.63 15.97
CA VAL A 185 7.82 12.61 16.94
C VAL A 185 9.26 12.30 17.38
N LYS A 186 9.73 11.04 17.22
CA LYS A 186 11.14 10.68 17.45
C LYS A 186 12.09 11.20 16.36
N CYS A 187 11.59 11.74 15.26
CA CYS A 187 12.37 12.51 14.30
C CYS A 187 12.65 13.92 14.88
N GLN A 188 13.33 13.98 16.02
CA GLN A 188 13.97 15.23 16.44
C GLN A 188 15.13 15.47 15.49
N MET A 189 15.16 16.66 14.89
CA MET A 189 16.24 17.10 14.00
C MET A 189 17.57 16.90 14.72
N SER A 190 18.34 15.87 14.32
CA SER A 190 19.75 15.82 14.65
C SER A 190 20.37 17.07 14.04
N ASN A 191 20.76 18.02 14.89
CA ASN A 191 21.38 19.30 14.55
C ASN A 191 22.09 19.24 13.21
N VAL A 192 21.44 19.75 12.16
CA VAL A 192 22.07 19.96 10.86
C VAL A 192 23.07 21.08 11.12
N LYS A 193 24.32 20.71 11.41
CA LYS A 193 25.43 21.66 11.33
C LYS A 193 25.56 22.04 9.86
N THR A 194 25.00 23.18 9.50
CA THR A 194 25.40 23.92 8.30
C THR A 194 26.91 24.12 8.38
N GLN A 195 27.64 23.52 7.44
CA GLN A 195 29.02 23.87 7.14
C GLN A 195 29.08 25.22 6.44
#